data_AF-A0A963CF65-F1
#
_entry.id   AF-A0A963CF65-F1
#
_cell.length_a   1.000
_cell.length_b   1.000
_cell.length_c   1.000
_cell.angle_alpha   90.00
_cell.angle_beta   90.00
_cell.angle_gamma   90.00
#
_symmetry.space_group_name_H-M   'P 1'
#
loop_
_entity.id
_entity.type
_entity.pdbx_description
1 polymer ?
#
loop_
_entity_poly.entity_id
_entity_poly.type
_entity_poly.pdbx_seq_one_letter_code
_entity_poly.pdbx_strand_id
1 'polypeptide(L)'
;MAHDAGDDGDQSGVDVASRWQLLAPLLTAALRNPRQTLGLLSVARLKNLYVTLFRQPAETRECIVNYYLDLYDANADDVERSNADGAVELPLRFPQPSDRPTVSIVVPAHNHYHTTLDCLHAVLKNSAGIDYEVIIADDASTDATIDIERAVVNARVVRNPTNAGFLHTCNRACATAGGRWLVLLNNDTRVAQGWLAGLLELGERHPDIGIVGPRLIYPNGRQQEAGGIVWRDGSAWNYGRGGDPRRAEYDYVRDVDYVSGACLCVRAE
;
A
#
# COMPACT_ATOMS: atom_id res chain seq x y z
N MET A 1 14.94 -19.95 58.51
CA MET A 1 13.66 -19.39 58.96
C MET A 1 13.78 -17.89 58.80
N ALA A 2 12.96 -17.14 58.07
CA ALA A 2 11.90 -17.40 57.10
C ALA A 2 11.72 -16.07 56.36
N HIS A 3 11.48 -16.14 55.04
CA HIS A 3 10.60 -15.28 54.23
C HIS A 3 10.34 -13.82 54.67
N ASP A 4 10.56 -12.84 53.79
CA ASP A 4 9.48 -12.47 52.85
C ASP A 4 9.99 -11.60 51.68
N ALA A 5 9.32 -11.79 50.54
CA ALA A 5 9.52 -11.09 49.28
C ALA A 5 8.46 -9.98 49.12
N GLY A 6 8.77 -8.96 48.32
CA GLY A 6 7.82 -8.02 47.74
C GLY A 6 8.59 -7.29 46.65
N ASP A 7 8.54 -7.68 45.38
CA ASP A 7 7.40 -7.79 44.46
C ASP A 7 6.75 -6.43 44.15
N ASP A 8 7.20 -5.91 43.01
CA ASP A 8 6.48 -5.27 41.92
C ASP A 8 5.53 -4.08 42.17
N GLY A 9 5.87 -3.00 41.48
CA GLY A 9 5.03 -1.82 41.30
C GLY A 9 5.48 -0.97 40.11
N ASP A 10 5.91 -1.59 39.00
CA ASP A 10 5.98 -0.92 37.71
C ASP A 10 4.69 -1.21 36.94
N GLN A 11 3.76 -0.26 36.98
CA GLN A 11 2.60 -0.23 36.09
C GLN A 11 2.51 1.15 35.44
N SER A 12 3.34 1.39 34.43
CA SER A 12 2.95 2.29 33.34
C SER A 12 1.79 1.62 32.59
N GLY A 13 0.57 1.81 33.09
CA GLY A 13 -0.65 1.36 32.43
C GLY A 13 -0.84 2.11 31.11
N VAL A 14 -0.42 1.51 30.01
CA VAL A 14 -0.95 1.86 28.69
C VAL A 14 -2.43 1.49 28.72
N ASP A 15 -3.31 2.49 28.66
CA ASP A 15 -4.76 2.27 28.72
C ASP A 15 -5.22 1.62 27.40
N VAL A 16 -5.22 0.28 27.37
CA VAL A 16 -5.51 -0.47 26.14
C VAL A 16 -7.00 -0.56 25.91
N ALA A 17 -7.45 -0.18 24.70
CA ALA A 17 -8.86 -0.09 24.37
C ALA A 17 -9.61 -1.43 24.57
N SER A 18 -10.76 -1.36 25.24
CA SER A 18 -11.66 -2.50 25.41
C SER A 18 -12.25 -2.94 24.08
N ARG A 19 -12.67 -4.21 23.99
CA ARG A 19 -13.27 -4.78 22.77
C ARG A 19 -14.48 -3.98 22.26
N TRP A 20 -15.25 -3.40 23.19
CA TRP A 20 -16.42 -2.58 22.87
C TRP A 20 -16.05 -1.20 22.33
N GLN A 21 -14.96 -0.61 22.81
CA GLN A 21 -14.41 0.64 22.27
C GLN A 21 -13.84 0.46 20.85
N LEU A 22 -13.35 -0.74 20.50
CA LEU A 22 -12.90 -1.06 19.14
C LEU A 22 -14.05 -1.39 18.17
N LEU A 23 -15.19 -1.89 18.68
CA LEU A 23 -16.38 -2.19 17.86
C LEU A 23 -17.18 -0.95 17.48
N ALA A 24 -17.25 0.05 18.36
CA ALA A 24 -17.97 1.29 18.11
C ALA A 24 -17.57 1.99 16.79
N PRO A 25 -16.28 2.27 16.52
CA PRO A 25 -15.87 2.91 15.27
C PRO A 25 -16.12 2.03 14.03
N LEU A 26 -16.00 0.70 14.13
CA LEU A 26 -16.35 -0.22 13.04
C LEU A 26 -17.84 -0.15 12.68
N LEU A 27 -18.71 -0.04 13.68
CA LEU A 27 -20.15 0.14 13.48
C LEU A 27 -20.49 1.52 12.91
N THR A 28 -19.82 2.57 13.39
CA THR A 28 -19.98 3.93 12.84
C THR A 28 -19.55 4.00 11.38
N ALA A 29 -18.38 3.44 11.05
CA ALA A 29 -17.88 3.32 9.68
C ALA A 29 -18.88 2.55 8.80
N ALA A 30 -19.37 1.40 9.28
CA ALA A 30 -20.35 0.58 8.60
C ALA A 30 -21.66 1.31 8.25
N LEU A 31 -22.14 2.16 9.16
CA LEU A 31 -23.34 2.99 9.00
C LEU A 31 -23.11 4.17 8.05
N ARG A 32 -21.88 4.70 7.97
CA ARG A 32 -21.53 5.82 7.10
C ARG A 32 -21.53 5.43 5.63
N ASN A 33 -21.06 4.21 5.30
CA ASN A 33 -21.00 3.71 3.92
C ASN A 33 -21.62 2.31 3.74
N PRO A 34 -22.95 2.15 3.90
CA PRO A 34 -23.62 0.86 3.98
C PRO A 34 -23.46 -0.03 2.74
N ARG A 35 -23.35 0.57 1.53
CA ARG A 35 -23.13 -0.18 0.28
C ARG A 35 -21.75 -0.84 0.22
N GLN A 36 -20.71 -0.14 0.67
CA GLN A 36 -19.34 -0.65 0.71
C GLN A 36 -19.18 -1.69 1.82
N THR A 37 -19.82 -1.44 2.97
CA THR A 37 -19.90 -2.39 4.09
C THR A 37 -20.53 -3.72 3.68
N LEU A 38 -21.60 -3.69 2.89
CA LEU A 38 -22.26 -4.91 2.40
C LEU A 38 -21.30 -5.78 1.56
N GLY A 39 -20.40 -5.17 0.79
CA GLY A 39 -19.34 -5.88 0.05
C GLY A 39 -18.21 -6.43 0.92
N LEU A 40 -18.09 -5.96 2.17
CA LEU A 40 -17.09 -6.40 3.15
C LEU A 40 -17.59 -7.54 4.06
N LEU A 41 -18.90 -7.82 4.08
CA LEU A 41 -19.52 -8.88 4.87
C LEU A 41 -19.36 -10.27 4.23
N SER A 42 -18.11 -10.70 4.01
CA SER A 42 -17.83 -12.10 3.66
C SER A 42 -17.61 -12.93 4.93
N VAL A 43 -17.98 -14.22 4.88
CA VAL A 43 -17.76 -15.17 6.00
C VAL A 43 -16.29 -15.19 6.42
N ALA A 44 -15.36 -15.07 5.48
CA ALA A 44 -13.93 -15.00 5.75
C ALA A 44 -13.52 -13.73 6.52
N ARG A 45 -14.05 -12.56 6.13
CA ARG A 45 -13.77 -11.28 6.80
C ARG A 45 -14.36 -11.23 8.21
N LEU A 46 -15.57 -11.75 8.41
CA LEU A 46 -16.19 -11.88 9.73
C LEU A 46 -15.42 -12.83 10.65
N LYS A 47 -14.92 -13.95 10.11
CA LYS A 47 -14.05 -14.88 10.84
C LYS A 47 -12.73 -14.21 11.24
N ASN A 48 -12.10 -13.45 10.33
CA ASN A 48 -10.87 -12.72 10.63
C ASN A 48 -11.08 -11.61 11.66
N LEU A 49 -12.20 -10.89 11.60
CA LEU A 49 -12.57 -9.91 12.62
C LEU A 49 -12.78 -10.56 13.99
N TYR A 50 -13.46 -11.71 14.05
CA TYR A 50 -13.62 -12.48 15.28
C TYR A 50 -12.27 -12.93 15.86
N VAL A 51 -11.39 -13.50 15.02
CA VAL A 51 -10.04 -13.92 15.44
C VAL A 51 -9.26 -12.71 15.97
N THR A 52 -9.34 -11.57 15.29
CA THR A 52 -8.70 -10.34 15.74
C THR A 52 -9.23 -9.94 17.11
N LEU A 53 -10.54 -9.69 17.26
CA LEU A 53 -11.12 -9.16 18.50
C LEU A 53 -10.96 -10.07 19.72
N PHE A 54 -10.95 -11.39 19.51
CA PHE A 54 -11.04 -12.36 20.61
C PHE A 54 -9.80 -13.22 20.82
N ARG A 55 -8.89 -13.33 19.84
CA ARG A 55 -7.69 -14.18 19.96
C ARG A 55 -6.37 -13.42 19.96
N GLN A 56 -6.34 -12.15 19.57
CA GLN A 56 -5.10 -11.36 19.58
C GLN A 56 -4.90 -10.63 20.93
N PRO A 57 -3.63 -10.41 21.33
CA PRO A 57 -3.28 -9.52 22.46
C PRO A 57 -3.86 -8.12 22.26
N ALA A 58 -4.14 -7.42 23.37
CA ALA A 58 -4.93 -6.19 23.34
C ALA A 58 -4.32 -5.09 22.44
N GLU A 59 -3.01 -4.91 22.48
CA GLU A 59 -2.25 -3.97 21.65
C GLU A 59 -2.31 -4.34 20.16
N THR A 60 -2.12 -5.64 19.84
CA THR A 60 -2.21 -6.15 18.47
C THR A 60 -3.61 -5.97 17.88
N ARG A 61 -4.66 -6.12 18.70
CA ARG A 61 -6.05 -5.89 18.26
C ARG A 61 -6.27 -4.46 17.82
N GLU A 62 -5.84 -3.52 18.66
CA GLU A 62 -6.04 -2.10 18.40
C GLU A 62 -5.30 -1.68 17.12
N CYS A 63 -4.06 -2.15 16.94
CA CYS A 63 -3.31 -1.94 15.70
C CYS A 63 -4.04 -2.48 14.46
N ILE A 64 -4.56 -3.72 14.52
CA ILE A 64 -5.27 -4.35 13.39
C ILE A 64 -6.59 -3.64 13.11
N VAL A 65 -7.37 -3.31 14.14
CA VAL A 65 -8.67 -2.62 13.97
C VAL A 65 -8.46 -1.22 13.41
N ASN A 66 -7.51 -0.46 13.94
CA ASN A 66 -7.18 0.86 13.42
C ASN A 66 -6.65 0.77 11.98
N TYR A 67 -5.90 -0.28 11.62
CA TYR A 67 -5.51 -0.55 10.23
C TYR A 67 -6.70 -0.74 9.30
N TYR A 68 -7.68 -1.55 9.70
CA TYR A 68 -8.87 -1.73 8.89
C TYR A 68 -9.76 -0.49 8.82
N LEU A 69 -9.84 0.29 9.90
CA LEU A 69 -10.58 1.56 9.91
C LEU A 69 -9.91 2.62 9.04
N ASP A 70 -8.59 2.79 9.15
CA ASP A 70 -7.82 3.69 8.30
C ASP A 70 -7.99 3.32 6.82
N LEU A 71 -7.92 2.02 6.49
CA LEU A 71 -8.19 1.52 5.14
C LEU A 71 -9.64 1.76 4.71
N TYR A 72 -10.61 1.57 5.60
CA TYR A 72 -12.01 1.76 5.28
C TYR A 72 -12.33 3.23 4.98
N ASP A 73 -11.86 4.15 5.83
CA ASP A 73 -12.05 5.58 5.65
C ASP A 73 -11.27 6.09 4.41
N ALA A 74 -10.06 5.60 4.17
CA ALA A 74 -9.30 5.90 2.94
C ALA A 74 -10.07 5.49 1.67
N ASN A 75 -10.62 4.28 1.65
CA ASN A 75 -11.41 3.79 0.52
C ASN A 75 -12.73 4.55 0.34
N ALA A 76 -13.35 5.05 1.41
CA ALA A 76 -14.54 5.88 1.32
C ALA A 76 -14.25 7.25 0.70
N ASP A 77 -13.16 7.90 1.13
CA ASP A 77 -12.71 9.18 0.61
C ASP A 77 -12.25 9.07 -0.86
N ASP A 78 -11.61 7.96 -1.25
CA ASP A 78 -11.17 7.73 -2.63
C ASP A 78 -12.35 7.55 -3.60
N VAL A 79 -13.42 6.87 -3.17
CA VAL A 79 -14.67 6.72 -3.96
C VAL A 79 -15.36 8.08 -4.14
N GLU A 80 -15.34 8.94 -3.13
CA GLU A 80 -15.89 10.31 -3.25
C GLU A 80 -15.01 11.20 -4.14
N ARG A 81 -13.68 11.09 -4.06
CA ARG A 81 -12.74 11.86 -4.90
C ARG A 81 -12.72 11.40 -6.35
N SER A 82 -12.82 10.10 -6.64
CA SER A 82 -12.94 9.60 -8.02
C SER A 82 -14.19 10.11 -8.73
N ASN A 83 -15.23 10.50 -7.97
CA ASN A 83 -16.43 11.14 -8.49
C ASN A 83 -16.27 12.66 -8.69
N ALA A 84 -15.27 13.29 -8.05
CA ALA A 84 -15.04 14.73 -8.05
C ALA A 84 -13.93 15.18 -9.00
N ASP A 85 -12.86 14.39 -9.13
CA ASP A 85 -11.82 14.56 -10.14
C ASP A 85 -12.42 14.09 -11.48
N GLY A 86 -12.76 15.03 -12.37
CA GLY A 86 -13.50 14.78 -13.60
C GLY A 86 -13.05 13.55 -14.41
N ALA A 87 -13.98 12.97 -15.17
CA ALA A 87 -13.81 11.68 -15.85
C ALA A 87 -12.44 11.53 -16.53
N VAL A 88 -11.68 10.51 -16.12
CA VAL A 88 -10.42 10.11 -16.76
C VAL A 88 -10.69 9.81 -18.23
N GLU A 89 -10.04 10.57 -19.13
CA GLU A 89 -10.16 10.34 -20.57
C GLU A 89 -9.39 9.06 -20.94
N LEU A 90 -10.12 8.08 -21.50
CA LEU A 90 -9.57 6.80 -21.92
C LEU A 90 -9.39 6.77 -23.45
N PRO A 91 -8.39 6.01 -23.96
CA PRO A 91 -7.43 5.23 -23.18
C PRO A 91 -6.32 6.09 -22.57
N LEU A 92 -5.76 5.66 -21.44
CA LEU A 92 -4.53 6.22 -20.88
C LEU A 92 -3.36 5.93 -21.84
N ARG A 93 -2.75 6.98 -22.38
CA ARG A 93 -1.66 6.86 -23.36
C ARG A 93 -0.31 7.09 -22.69
N PHE A 94 0.38 6.00 -22.36
CA PHE A 94 1.74 6.07 -21.85
C PHE A 94 2.73 6.46 -22.96
N PRO A 95 3.85 7.13 -22.61
CA PRO A 95 4.97 7.29 -23.53
C PRO A 95 5.41 5.93 -24.07
N GLN A 96 5.82 5.87 -25.33
CA GLN A 96 6.45 4.67 -25.87
C GLN A 96 7.81 4.49 -25.17
N PRO A 97 8.03 3.38 -24.44
CA PRO A 97 9.32 3.14 -23.79
C PRO A 97 10.40 2.89 -24.86
N SER A 98 11.65 3.22 -24.52
CA SER A 98 12.79 2.78 -25.33
C SER A 98 12.99 1.26 -25.24
N ASP A 99 13.89 0.70 -26.07
CA ASP A 99 14.23 -0.73 -26.02
C ASP A 99 14.80 -1.17 -24.67
N ARG A 100 15.38 -0.24 -23.89
CA ARG A 100 15.96 -0.47 -22.57
C ARG A 100 15.55 0.68 -21.65
N PRO A 101 14.30 0.67 -21.14
CA PRO A 101 13.79 1.77 -20.32
C PRO A 101 14.64 1.95 -19.06
N THR A 102 14.58 3.15 -18.48
CA THR A 102 15.25 3.38 -17.19
C THR A 102 14.55 2.60 -16.09
N VAL A 103 13.22 2.55 -16.12
CA VAL A 103 12.40 1.91 -15.09
C VAL A 103 11.32 1.03 -15.70
N SER A 104 11.07 -0.13 -15.11
CA SER A 104 9.82 -0.88 -15.30
C SER A 104 8.95 -0.74 -14.07
N ILE A 105 7.78 -0.12 -14.22
CA ILE A 105 6.79 0.03 -13.17
C ILE A 105 5.82 -1.15 -13.28
N VAL A 106 5.87 -2.04 -12.28
CA VAL A 106 5.03 -3.23 -12.19
C VAL A 106 3.89 -2.96 -11.22
N VAL A 107 2.66 -2.98 -11.74
CA VAL A 107 1.43 -2.72 -10.98
C VAL A 107 0.64 -4.01 -10.84
N PRO A 108 0.70 -4.71 -9.69
CA PRO A 108 -0.11 -5.90 -9.45
C PRO A 108 -1.58 -5.55 -9.30
N ALA A 109 -2.45 -6.32 -9.94
CA ALA A 109 -3.89 -6.14 -9.92
C ALA A 109 -4.61 -7.47 -9.70
N HIS A 110 -5.66 -7.45 -8.89
CA HIS A 110 -6.63 -8.53 -8.76
C HIS A 110 -8.00 -7.93 -8.49
N ASN A 111 -8.80 -7.80 -9.55
CA ASN A 111 -10.01 -6.98 -9.61
C ASN A 111 -9.71 -5.49 -9.34
N HIS A 112 -10.74 -4.73 -8.98
CA HIS A 112 -10.67 -3.31 -8.67
C HIS A 112 -10.21 -2.48 -9.89
N TYR A 113 -10.91 -2.66 -11.02
CA TYR A 113 -10.63 -1.98 -12.28
C TYR A 113 -10.44 -0.46 -12.14
N HIS A 114 -11.36 0.23 -11.48
CA HIS A 114 -11.29 1.70 -11.31
C HIS A 114 -10.10 2.13 -10.44
N THR A 115 -9.85 1.42 -9.34
CA THR A 115 -8.68 1.66 -8.48
C THR A 115 -7.38 1.54 -9.28
N THR A 116 -7.28 0.49 -10.10
CA THR A 116 -6.12 0.28 -10.97
C THR A 116 -5.97 1.39 -12.00
N LEU A 117 -7.07 1.84 -12.63
CA LEU A 117 -7.03 2.98 -13.56
C LEU A 117 -6.61 4.29 -12.89
N ASP A 118 -7.07 4.56 -11.68
CA ASP A 118 -6.67 5.74 -10.91
C ASP A 118 -5.16 5.75 -10.63
N CYS A 119 -4.61 4.61 -10.21
CA CYS A 119 -3.17 4.43 -10.02
C CYS A 119 -2.40 4.67 -11.32
N LEU A 120 -2.83 4.02 -12.42
CA LEU A 120 -2.22 4.19 -13.74
C LEU A 120 -2.28 5.63 -14.24
N HIS A 121 -3.40 6.33 -14.01
CA HIS A 121 -3.56 7.73 -14.35
C HIS A 121 -2.60 8.62 -13.53
N ALA A 122 -2.46 8.35 -12.23
CA ALA A 122 -1.49 9.03 -11.39
C ALA A 122 -0.04 8.81 -11.86
N VAL A 123 0.31 7.58 -12.26
CA VAL A 123 1.62 7.26 -12.85
C VAL A 123 1.84 8.06 -14.13
N LEU A 124 0.88 8.06 -15.06
CA LEU A 124 0.97 8.81 -16.31
C LEU A 124 1.18 10.31 -16.08
N LYS A 125 0.43 10.89 -15.13
CA LYS A 125 0.47 12.31 -14.83
C LYS A 125 1.79 12.76 -14.17
N ASN A 126 2.38 11.91 -13.33
CA ASN A 126 3.44 12.33 -12.40
C ASN A 126 4.84 11.76 -12.69
N SER A 127 5.01 11.00 -13.79
CA SER A 127 6.28 10.34 -14.13
C SER A 127 6.98 10.94 -15.37
N ALA A 128 6.63 12.17 -15.74
CA ALA A 128 7.22 12.85 -16.90
C ALA A 128 8.73 13.04 -16.75
N GLY A 129 9.45 12.98 -17.89
CA GLY A 129 10.90 13.20 -17.94
C GLY A 129 11.76 11.98 -17.62
N ILE A 130 11.16 10.84 -17.31
CA ILE A 130 11.83 9.56 -17.11
C ILE A 130 11.37 8.61 -18.20
N ASP A 131 12.30 7.82 -18.74
CA ASP A 131 11.97 6.74 -19.68
C ASP A 131 11.54 5.50 -18.89
N TYR A 132 10.27 5.13 -18.99
CA TYR A 132 9.68 4.04 -18.23
C TYR A 132 8.71 3.22 -19.07
N GLU A 133 8.59 1.94 -18.72
CA GLU A 133 7.49 1.09 -19.16
C GLU A 133 6.54 0.79 -17.99
N VAL A 134 5.29 0.46 -18.32
CA VAL A 134 4.28 0.04 -17.34
C VAL A 134 3.85 -1.40 -17.63
N ILE A 135 3.89 -2.24 -16.60
CA ILE A 135 3.52 -3.65 -16.65
C ILE A 135 2.41 -3.88 -15.62
N ILE A 136 1.20 -4.16 -16.10
CA ILE A 136 0.06 -4.51 -15.26
C ILE A 136 0.10 -6.03 -15.03
N ALA A 137 0.32 -6.44 -13.79
CA ALA A 137 0.42 -7.84 -13.42
C ALA A 137 -0.93 -8.34 -12.88
N ASP A 138 -1.80 -8.82 -13.77
CA ASP A 138 -3.16 -9.25 -13.45
C ASP A 138 -3.19 -10.69 -12.90
N ASP A 139 -3.61 -10.85 -11.64
CA ASP A 139 -3.67 -12.13 -10.94
C ASP A 139 -5.01 -12.85 -11.12
N ALA A 140 -5.41 -13.10 -12.36
CA ALA A 140 -6.68 -13.76 -12.70
C ALA A 140 -7.92 -13.00 -12.18
N SER A 141 -8.00 -11.70 -12.49
CA SER A 141 -9.20 -10.89 -12.23
C SER A 141 -10.45 -11.45 -12.92
N THR A 142 -11.61 -11.17 -12.34
CA THR A 142 -12.94 -11.57 -12.83
C THR A 142 -13.89 -10.39 -13.04
N ASP A 143 -13.49 -9.18 -12.66
CA ASP A 143 -14.21 -7.94 -12.96
C ASP A 143 -13.74 -7.31 -14.29
N ALA A 144 -14.06 -6.04 -14.52
CA ALA A 144 -13.67 -5.30 -15.73
C ALA A 144 -12.14 -5.22 -15.98
N THR A 145 -11.30 -5.58 -15.00
CA THR A 145 -9.83 -5.65 -15.15
C THR A 145 -9.41 -6.64 -16.24
N ILE A 146 -10.27 -7.61 -16.59
CA ILE A 146 -10.01 -8.51 -17.75
C ILE A 146 -9.81 -7.73 -19.06
N ASP A 147 -10.48 -6.59 -19.21
CA ASP A 147 -10.46 -5.74 -20.40
C ASP A 147 -9.53 -4.52 -20.26
N ILE A 148 -8.65 -4.48 -19.25
CA ILE A 148 -7.81 -3.30 -18.96
C ILE A 148 -6.89 -2.89 -20.12
N GLU A 149 -6.51 -3.83 -20.98
CA GLU A 149 -5.76 -3.56 -22.22
C GLU A 149 -6.47 -2.58 -23.16
N ARG A 150 -7.81 -2.50 -23.12
CA ARG A 150 -8.58 -1.55 -23.92
C ARG A 150 -8.49 -0.12 -23.38
N ALA A 151 -8.15 0.02 -22.10
CA ALA A 151 -8.11 1.30 -21.40
C ALA A 151 -6.70 1.90 -21.34
N VAL A 152 -5.68 1.20 -21.86
CA VAL A 152 -4.29 1.66 -21.83
C VAL A 152 -3.63 1.50 -23.20
N VAL A 153 -2.70 2.39 -23.52
CA VAL A 153 -1.85 2.32 -24.72
C VAL A 153 -0.39 2.44 -24.27
N ASN A 154 0.49 1.64 -24.89
CA ASN A 154 1.92 1.52 -24.54
C ASN A 154 2.19 1.02 -23.10
N ALA A 155 1.22 0.31 -22.52
CA ALA A 155 1.43 -0.50 -21.32
C ALA A 155 1.26 -1.98 -21.67
N ARG A 156 1.96 -2.85 -20.94
CA ARG A 156 1.90 -4.30 -21.11
C ARG A 156 1.06 -4.92 -20.01
N VAL A 157 0.31 -5.97 -20.33
CA VAL A 157 -0.44 -6.76 -19.35
C VAL A 157 0.15 -8.18 -19.28
N VAL A 158 0.44 -8.64 -18.07
CA VAL A 158 0.93 -9.99 -17.78
C VAL A 158 -0.09 -10.67 -16.90
N ARG A 159 -0.89 -11.58 -17.48
CA ARG A 159 -2.04 -12.20 -16.80
C ARG A 159 -1.78 -13.62 -16.32
N ASN A 160 -2.08 -13.88 -15.05
CA ASN A 160 -2.07 -15.23 -14.48
C ASN A 160 -3.29 -16.02 -14.97
N PRO A 161 -3.15 -17.32 -15.27
CA PRO A 161 -4.31 -18.17 -15.56
C PRO A 161 -5.14 -18.48 -14.30
N THR A 162 -4.55 -18.38 -13.11
CA THR A 162 -5.17 -18.65 -11.82
C THR A 162 -4.63 -17.68 -10.78
N ASN A 163 -5.40 -17.37 -9.74
CA ASN A 163 -4.93 -16.56 -8.61
C ASN A 163 -3.73 -17.25 -7.94
N ALA A 164 -2.53 -16.69 -8.12
CA ALA A 164 -1.26 -17.20 -7.61
C ALA A 164 -0.76 -16.40 -6.40
N GLY A 165 -1.43 -15.31 -6.05
CA GLY A 165 -1.04 -14.40 -4.98
C GLY A 165 0.00 -13.38 -5.41
N PHE A 166 0.12 -12.33 -4.59
CA PHE A 166 0.92 -11.13 -4.85
C PHE A 166 2.36 -11.44 -5.29
N LEU A 167 3.10 -12.23 -4.52
CA LEU A 167 4.53 -12.47 -4.77
C LEU A 167 4.77 -13.20 -6.11
N HIS A 168 4.00 -14.26 -6.39
CA HIS A 168 4.15 -15.01 -7.62
C HIS A 168 3.76 -14.18 -8.86
N THR A 169 2.70 -13.37 -8.74
CA THR A 169 2.26 -12.45 -9.78
C THR A 169 3.32 -11.39 -10.07
N CYS A 170 3.82 -10.73 -9.03
CA CYS A 170 4.87 -9.71 -9.15
C CYS A 170 6.14 -10.29 -9.77
N ASN A 171 6.63 -11.43 -9.27
CA ASN A 171 7.85 -12.06 -9.79
C ASN A 171 7.73 -12.42 -11.27
N ARG A 172 6.57 -12.95 -11.70
CA ARG A 172 6.37 -13.31 -13.11
C ARG A 172 6.32 -12.07 -14.00
N ALA A 173 5.71 -10.98 -13.55
CA ALA A 173 5.71 -9.72 -14.29
C ALA A 173 7.10 -9.07 -14.34
N CYS A 174 7.83 -9.07 -13.22
CA CYS A 174 9.21 -8.58 -13.14
C CYS A 174 10.14 -9.35 -14.09
N ALA A 175 9.94 -10.66 -14.29
CA ALA A 175 10.72 -11.44 -15.25
C ALA A 175 10.54 -10.99 -16.72
N THR A 176 9.53 -10.17 -17.01
CA THR A 176 9.31 -9.61 -18.35
C THR A 176 9.84 -8.18 -18.51
N ALA A 177 10.22 -7.54 -17.40
CA ALA A 177 10.70 -6.16 -17.35
C ALA A 177 12.04 -5.98 -18.07
N GLY A 178 12.18 -4.87 -18.81
CA GLY A 178 13.42 -4.47 -19.50
C GLY A 178 14.16 -3.30 -18.84
N GLY A 179 13.61 -2.74 -17.76
CA GLY A 179 14.13 -1.57 -17.07
C GLY A 179 15.39 -1.85 -16.26
N ARG A 180 16.28 -0.84 -16.15
CA ARG A 180 17.45 -0.92 -15.23
C ARG A 180 17.02 -0.97 -13.77
N TRP A 181 15.88 -0.34 -13.47
CA TRP A 181 15.23 -0.31 -12.17
C TRP A 181 13.87 -0.97 -12.26
N LEU A 182 13.50 -1.73 -11.23
CA LEU A 182 12.16 -2.25 -11.04
C LEU A 182 11.46 -1.44 -9.95
N VAL A 183 10.23 -1.04 -10.22
CA VAL A 183 9.35 -0.44 -9.21
C VAL A 183 8.11 -1.32 -9.07
N LEU A 184 7.90 -1.93 -7.91
CA LEU A 184 6.61 -2.51 -7.57
C LEU A 184 5.74 -1.41 -6.97
N LEU A 185 4.57 -1.17 -7.55
CA LEU A 185 3.64 -0.12 -7.12
C LEU A 185 2.24 -0.72 -7.00
N ASN A 186 1.69 -0.78 -5.79
CA ASN A 186 0.34 -1.30 -5.60
C ASN A 186 -0.71 -0.50 -6.40
N ASN A 187 -1.74 -1.19 -6.88
CA ASN A 187 -2.79 -0.59 -7.69
C ASN A 187 -3.72 0.36 -6.93
N ASP A 188 -3.68 0.36 -5.59
CA ASP A 188 -4.45 1.24 -4.70
C ASP A 188 -3.67 2.47 -4.24
N THR A 189 -2.61 2.84 -4.97
CA THR A 189 -1.77 3.99 -4.66
C THR A 189 -1.99 5.15 -5.64
N ARG A 190 -1.72 6.38 -5.17
CA ARG A 190 -1.67 7.58 -6.00
C ARG A 190 -0.31 8.23 -5.83
N VAL A 191 0.51 8.18 -6.87
CA VAL A 191 1.85 8.74 -6.85
C VAL A 191 1.82 10.27 -7.01
N ALA A 192 2.73 10.96 -6.30
CA ALA A 192 2.88 12.41 -6.35
C ALA A 192 3.91 12.85 -7.40
N GLN A 193 3.92 14.13 -7.76
CA GLN A 193 4.93 14.70 -8.65
C GLN A 193 6.35 14.45 -8.09
N GLY A 194 7.25 13.99 -8.96
CA GLY A 194 8.66 13.75 -8.60
C GLY A 194 8.92 12.45 -7.85
N TRP A 195 7.89 11.63 -7.58
CA TRP A 195 8.03 10.37 -6.85
C TRP A 195 9.12 9.47 -7.44
N LEU A 196 9.08 9.24 -8.75
CA LEU A 196 9.98 8.32 -9.43
C LEU A 196 11.40 8.86 -9.48
N ALA A 197 11.56 10.16 -9.75
CA ALA A 197 12.87 10.82 -9.75
C ALA A 197 13.56 10.68 -8.39
N GLY A 198 12.82 10.88 -7.28
CA GLY A 198 13.36 10.77 -5.93
C GLY A 198 13.84 9.34 -5.60
N LEU A 199 13.07 8.31 -6.00
CA LEU A 199 13.47 6.92 -5.83
C LEU A 199 14.78 6.61 -6.57
N LEU A 200 14.86 7.01 -7.84
CA LEU A 200 16.02 6.76 -8.69
C LEU A 200 17.25 7.54 -8.26
N GLU A 201 17.11 8.83 -7.94
CA GLU A 201 18.24 9.65 -7.49
C GLU A 201 18.86 9.08 -6.21
N LEU A 202 18.04 8.63 -5.26
CA LEU A 202 18.56 8.07 -4.02
C LEU A 202 19.32 6.76 -4.29
N GLY A 203 18.75 5.86 -5.09
CA GLY A 203 19.40 4.60 -5.46
C GLY A 203 20.65 4.76 -6.33
N GLU A 204 20.71 5.77 -7.21
CA GLU A 204 21.89 6.05 -8.03
C GLU A 204 23.01 6.75 -7.22
N ARG A 205 22.66 7.60 -6.25
CA ARG A 205 23.66 8.27 -5.39
C ARG A 205 24.30 7.31 -4.38
N HIS A 206 23.58 6.28 -3.95
CA HIS A 206 24.02 5.35 -2.90
C HIS A 206 23.96 3.90 -3.42
N PRO A 207 25.04 3.41 -4.05
CA PRO A 207 25.06 2.09 -4.70
C PRO A 207 24.99 0.91 -3.70
N ASP A 208 25.15 1.17 -2.41
CA ASP A 208 25.01 0.22 -1.32
C ASP A 208 23.55 -0.01 -0.88
N ILE A 209 22.61 0.83 -1.34
CA ILE A 209 21.18 0.65 -1.05
C ILE A 209 20.60 -0.49 -1.89
N GLY A 210 20.05 -1.51 -1.22
CA GLY A 210 19.37 -2.63 -1.87
C GLY A 210 17.93 -2.32 -2.30
N ILE A 211 17.19 -1.54 -1.50
CA ILE A 211 15.77 -1.20 -1.74
C ILE A 211 15.51 0.24 -1.35
N VAL A 212 14.82 0.99 -2.20
CA VAL A 212 14.34 2.35 -1.91
C VAL A 212 12.81 2.35 -1.83
N GLY A 213 12.25 3.00 -0.80
CA GLY A 213 10.81 3.22 -0.66
C GLY A 213 10.49 4.70 -0.49
N PRO A 214 9.33 5.18 -0.97
CA PRO A 214 8.87 6.53 -0.68
C PRO A 214 8.24 6.59 0.72
N ARG A 215 8.10 7.81 1.23
CA ARG A 215 7.16 8.07 2.32
C ARG A 215 5.72 7.95 1.81
N LEU A 216 4.87 7.30 2.59
CA LEU A 216 3.45 7.07 2.27
C LEU A 216 2.55 8.00 3.08
N ILE A 217 1.51 8.51 2.43
CA ILE A 217 0.50 9.39 3.03
C ILE A 217 -0.87 8.81 2.67
N TYR A 218 -1.75 8.71 3.66
CA TYR A 218 -3.13 8.28 3.44
C TYR A 218 -3.93 9.33 2.64
N PRO A 219 -5.02 8.94 1.95
CA PRO A 219 -5.89 9.88 1.24
C PRO A 219 -6.44 11.01 2.12
N ASN A 220 -6.66 10.74 3.41
CA ASN A 220 -7.10 11.71 4.42
C ASN A 220 -6.00 12.71 4.85
N GLY A 221 -4.80 12.62 4.26
CA GLY A 221 -3.67 13.52 4.52
C GLY A 221 -2.86 13.19 5.76
N ARG A 222 -3.14 12.08 6.46
CA ARG A 222 -2.32 11.63 7.59
C ARG A 222 -1.12 10.83 7.12
N GLN A 223 -0.04 10.89 7.90
CA GLN A 223 1.16 10.08 7.66
C GLN A 223 0.80 8.58 7.73
N GLN A 224 1.12 7.82 6.69
CA GLN A 224 0.94 6.36 6.70
C GLN A 224 2.21 5.66 7.14
N GLU A 225 3.33 5.99 6.50
CA GLU A 225 4.62 5.33 6.73
C GLU A 225 5.77 6.23 6.30
N ALA A 226 6.71 6.48 7.22
CA ALA A 226 7.99 7.14 6.94
C ALA A 226 9.16 6.17 7.20
N GLY A 227 8.91 4.87 6.97
CA GLY A 227 9.84 3.76 7.20
C GLY A 227 9.23 2.64 8.05
N GLY A 228 9.56 1.39 7.71
CA GLY A 228 9.18 0.22 8.49
C GLY A 228 10.13 -0.04 9.67
N ILE A 229 9.56 -0.46 10.80
CA ILE A 229 10.28 -0.86 12.01
C ILE A 229 9.93 -2.32 12.33
N VAL A 230 10.94 -3.14 12.65
CA VAL A 230 10.76 -4.49 13.19
C VAL A 230 11.34 -4.54 14.60
N TRP A 231 10.49 -4.78 15.59
CA TRP A 231 10.90 -4.88 16.99
C TRP A 231 11.51 -6.25 17.31
N ARG A 232 12.22 -6.35 18.44
CA ARG A 232 12.88 -7.59 18.89
C ARG A 232 11.90 -8.75 19.09
N ASP A 233 10.63 -8.46 19.37
CA ASP A 233 9.58 -9.47 19.51
C ASP A 233 8.98 -9.94 18.17
N GLY A 234 9.48 -9.40 17.04
CA GLY A 234 9.02 -9.71 15.69
C GLY A 234 7.79 -8.92 15.25
N SER A 235 7.25 -8.04 16.09
CA SER A 235 6.18 -7.12 15.68
C SER A 235 6.72 -6.04 14.74
N ALA A 236 5.85 -5.54 13.86
CA ALA A 236 6.20 -4.51 12.88
C ALA A 236 5.35 -3.26 13.06
N TRP A 237 5.93 -2.10 12.76
CA TRP A 237 5.24 -0.81 12.81
C TRP A 237 5.67 0.12 11.66
N ASN A 238 4.73 0.95 11.20
CA ASN A 238 5.01 2.00 10.22
C ASN A 238 5.32 3.31 10.95
N TYR A 239 6.57 3.76 10.86
CA TYR A 239 7.01 4.97 11.54
C TYR A 239 6.17 6.18 11.14
N GLY A 240 5.73 6.94 12.15
CA GLY A 240 4.91 8.13 11.98
C GLY A 240 3.43 7.89 11.67
N ARG A 241 2.97 6.63 11.64
CA ARG A 241 1.57 6.29 11.30
C ARG A 241 0.56 7.10 12.12
N GLY A 242 -0.36 7.75 11.41
CA GLY A 242 -1.39 8.62 11.96
C GLY A 242 -0.93 10.03 12.35
N GLY A 243 0.35 10.35 12.21
CA GLY A 243 0.90 11.67 12.51
C GLY A 243 0.61 12.73 11.44
N ASP A 244 1.06 13.96 11.72
CA ASP A 244 1.10 15.05 10.72
C ASP A 244 2.30 14.81 9.78
N PRO A 245 2.08 14.62 8.46
CA PRO A 245 3.17 14.34 7.51
C PRO A 245 4.16 15.50 7.34
N ARG A 246 3.86 16.70 7.85
CA ARG A 246 4.74 17.88 7.73
C ARG A 246 5.82 17.95 8.81
N ARG A 247 5.85 16.99 9.75
CA ARG A 247 6.89 16.97 10.78
C ARG A 247 8.25 16.71 10.14
N ALA A 248 9.24 17.50 10.54
CA ALA A 248 10.61 17.39 10.05
C ALA A 248 11.23 16.00 10.32
N GLU A 249 10.76 15.30 11.35
CA GLU A 249 11.19 13.93 11.68
C GLU A 249 10.86 12.88 10.61
N TYR A 250 10.03 13.23 9.61
CA TYR A 250 9.67 12.38 8.47
C TYR A 250 10.28 12.85 7.13
N ASP A 251 11.02 13.96 7.13
CA ASP A 251 11.42 14.68 5.89
C ASP A 251 12.93 14.58 5.62
N TYR A 252 13.51 13.41 5.86
CA TYR A 252 14.90 13.10 5.54
C TYR A 252 15.06 11.62 5.18
N VAL A 253 16.13 11.31 4.44
CA VAL A 253 16.49 9.94 4.06
C VAL A 253 16.97 9.17 5.29
N ARG A 254 16.47 7.94 5.47
CA ARG A 254 16.86 7.10 6.60
C ARG A 254 16.91 5.63 6.21
N ASP A 255 17.73 4.88 6.93
CA ASP A 255 17.66 3.42 6.93
C ASP A 255 16.43 2.96 7.71
N VAL A 256 15.86 1.84 7.25
CA VAL A 256 14.62 1.24 7.75
C VAL A 256 14.76 -0.27 7.80
N ASP A 257 14.04 -0.93 8.72
CA ASP A 257 14.11 -2.39 8.85
C ASP A 257 13.42 -3.09 7.67
N TYR A 258 12.40 -2.45 7.10
CA TYR A 258 11.77 -2.87 5.85
C TYR A 258 11.16 -1.69 5.09
N VAL A 259 10.97 -1.89 3.78
CA VAL A 259 10.15 -1.05 2.91
C VAL A 259 8.85 -1.80 2.64
N SER A 260 7.69 -1.16 2.86
CA SER A 260 6.43 -1.83 2.60
C SER A 260 6.18 -2.10 1.11
N GLY A 261 5.39 -3.13 0.82
CA GLY A 261 5.05 -3.52 -0.55
C GLY A 261 4.17 -2.53 -1.31
N ALA A 262 3.79 -1.39 -0.70
CA ALA A 262 2.97 -0.38 -1.37
C ALA A 262 3.72 0.30 -2.52
N CYS A 263 5.00 0.62 -2.30
CA CYS A 263 5.89 1.10 -3.34
C CYS A 263 7.34 0.80 -2.96
N LEU A 264 8.05 0.03 -3.79
CA LEU A 264 9.47 -0.24 -3.61
C LEU A 264 10.19 -0.14 -4.95
N CYS A 265 11.44 0.29 -4.92
CA CYS A 265 12.32 0.43 -6.05
C CYS A 265 13.62 -0.36 -5.80
N VAL A 266 14.01 -1.19 -6.76
CA VAL A 266 15.21 -2.03 -6.70
C VAL A 266 15.95 -2.01 -8.03
N ARG A 267 17.25 -2.25 -8.01
CA ARG A 267 18.02 -2.52 -9.24
C ARG A 267 17.59 -3.86 -9.82
N ALA A 268 17.54 -3.98 -11.14
CA ALA A 268 17.07 -5.20 -11.83
C ALA A 268 18.13 -6.31 -11.96
N GLU A 269 19.30 -6.14 -11.33
CA GLU A 269 20.49 -7.02 -11.45
C GLU A 269 20.51 -8.20 -10.48
#